data_AF-A0A037ZBW6-F1
#
_entry.id   AF-A0A037ZBW6-F1
#
_cell.length_a   1.000
_cell.length_b   1.000
_cell.length_c   1.000
_cell.angle_alpha   90.00
_cell.angle_beta   90.00
_cell.angle_gamma   90.00
#
_symmetry.space_group_name_H-M   'P 1'
#
loop_
_entity.id
_entity.type
_entity.pdbx_description
1 polymer ?
#
loop_
_entity_poly.entity_id
_entity_poly.type
_entity_poly.pdbx_seq_one_letter_code
_entity_poly.pdbx_strand_id
1 'polypeptide(L)'
;LRAATTTTLSNEVALGEDRSIFPTNEEGVAQGSPLSPLFGNILLYDFDIKFNDRGVICIRFIDDFLLLSTSEKRCRRAFVSAQNFLKEMNLDCHDPFQLAADKNKTEYGDARLGGFWFLGYACQPGLFQPSPKARASILKSIDEHFSNGRSAIKEVRRAKDSFAFRQRYTQTQTLIDQVLRGWGEAFAYSTSRSTMKDLDKKIDVKIENFRKWYAQQAQSMNAEDKRRTGGIGLLADIKPKFFEDAPIVLPKNKRFRTSKNTVTISTDGSVLTSGKKRGKDQGPGGWAYVVHDTADEQSGGEASTTNNRMELRAVLEALLSLPSGASAIIRTDSRYVENGFNKETALKTNIDLWKKLQHEAETRNIKVVWLKGHAGDLHNERADKLAGLAAAKQSQP
;
A
#
# COMPACT_ATOMS: atom_id res chain seq x y z
N LEU A 1 -3.26 -25.93 31.95
CA LEU A 1 -4.22 -25.48 30.92
C LEU A 1 -4.92 -24.17 31.28
N ARG A 2 -5.68 -24.06 32.38
CA ARG A 2 -6.40 -22.81 32.76
C ARG A 2 -5.50 -21.57 32.83
N ALA A 3 -4.29 -21.68 33.38
CA ALA A 3 -3.33 -20.57 33.44
C ALA A 3 -2.73 -20.17 32.08
N ALA A 4 -2.79 -21.04 31.06
CA ALA A 4 -2.32 -20.74 29.71
C ALA A 4 -3.40 -20.13 28.80
N THR A 5 -4.66 -20.15 29.24
CA THR A 5 -5.81 -19.59 28.53
C THR A 5 -6.28 -18.26 29.13
N THR A 6 -5.72 -17.81 30.25
CA THR A 6 -6.06 -16.52 30.86
C THR A 6 -5.09 -15.45 30.35
N THR A 7 -5.51 -14.69 29.35
CA THR A 7 -4.70 -13.57 28.80
C THR A 7 -5.28 -12.26 29.31
N THR A 8 -4.62 -11.60 30.25
CA THR A 8 -4.93 -10.20 30.60
C THR A 8 -4.25 -9.29 29.60
N LEU A 9 -5.03 -8.63 28.74
CA LEU A 9 -4.51 -7.65 27.78
C LEU A 9 -4.03 -6.40 28.54
N SER A 10 -2.73 -6.30 28.80
CA SER A 10 -2.11 -5.19 29.54
C SER A 10 -2.09 -3.86 28.76
N ASN A 11 -2.56 -3.85 27.51
CA ASN A 11 -2.48 -2.72 26.57
C ASN A 11 -3.84 -2.38 25.92
N GLU A 12 -4.94 -2.59 26.63
CA GLU A 12 -6.32 -2.37 26.14
C GLU A 12 -6.55 -0.98 25.51
N VAL A 13 -5.88 0.05 26.03
CA VAL A 13 -6.00 1.45 25.56
C VAL A 13 -5.32 1.65 24.18
N ALA A 14 -4.33 0.82 23.82
CA ALA A 14 -3.59 0.95 22.57
C ALA A 14 -4.31 0.31 21.36
N LEU A 15 -5.37 -0.49 21.59
CA LEU A 15 -6.06 -1.25 20.55
C LEU A 15 -7.10 -0.45 19.76
N GLY A 16 -7.51 0.75 20.22
CA GLY A 16 -8.36 1.67 19.44
C GLY A 16 -9.59 1.00 18.79
N GLU A 17 -9.74 1.17 17.48
CA GLU A 17 -10.82 0.57 16.66
C GLU A 17 -10.63 -0.94 16.40
N ASP A 18 -9.42 -1.48 16.54
CA ASP A 18 -9.11 -2.91 16.33
C ASP A 18 -9.58 -3.80 17.50
N ARG A 19 -10.15 -3.20 18.56
CA ARG A 19 -10.72 -3.92 19.71
C ARG A 19 -11.80 -4.91 19.30
N SER A 20 -12.55 -4.64 18.22
CA SER A 20 -13.58 -5.56 17.71
C SER A 20 -13.02 -6.86 17.10
N ILE A 21 -11.72 -6.93 16.85
CA ILE A 21 -11.03 -8.09 16.27
C ILE A 21 -10.59 -9.06 17.38
N PHE A 22 -10.43 -8.57 18.61
CA PHE A 22 -10.06 -9.39 19.77
C PHE A 22 -11.31 -9.87 20.51
N PRO A 23 -11.39 -11.15 20.89
CA PRO A 23 -12.56 -11.68 21.58
C PRO A 23 -12.67 -11.04 22.96
N THR A 24 -13.72 -10.24 23.17
CA THR A 24 -14.07 -9.63 24.46
C THR A 24 -14.94 -10.55 25.33
N ASN A 25 -15.25 -11.76 24.85
CA ASN A 25 -16.11 -12.70 25.54
C ASN A 25 -15.26 -13.70 26.36
N GLU A 26 -15.78 -14.15 27.49
CA GLU A 26 -15.11 -15.11 28.39
C GLU A 26 -14.94 -16.51 27.77
N GLU A 27 -15.66 -16.81 26.67
CA GLU A 27 -15.61 -18.08 25.95
C GLU A 27 -15.29 -17.87 24.45
N GLY A 28 -14.34 -18.67 23.94
CA GLY A 28 -13.97 -18.72 22.52
C GLY A 28 -12.50 -18.33 22.25
N VAL A 29 -11.90 -18.90 21.20
CA VAL A 29 -10.57 -18.48 20.72
C VAL A 29 -10.75 -17.40 19.67
N ALA A 30 -9.89 -16.37 19.70
CA ALA A 30 -9.91 -15.27 18.74
C ALA A 30 -9.94 -15.77 17.28
N GLN A 31 -11.00 -15.43 16.53
CA GLN A 31 -11.01 -15.68 15.10
C GLN A 31 -9.93 -14.82 14.43
N GLY A 32 -9.02 -15.47 13.71
CA GLY A 32 -7.85 -14.81 13.10
C GLY A 32 -6.55 -14.94 13.89
N SER A 33 -6.56 -15.51 15.10
CA SER A 33 -5.31 -15.86 15.78
C SER A 33 -4.64 -17.07 15.09
N PRO A 34 -3.31 -17.01 14.84
CA PRO A 34 -2.56 -18.14 14.29
C PRO A 34 -2.62 -19.43 15.14
N LEU A 35 -2.94 -19.30 16.43
CA LEU A 35 -2.99 -20.43 17.37
C LEU A 35 -4.36 -21.11 17.45
N SER A 36 -5.42 -20.49 16.92
CA SER A 36 -6.79 -21.03 17.03
C SER A 36 -6.95 -22.43 16.45
N PRO A 37 -6.38 -22.78 15.28
CA PRO A 37 -6.46 -24.15 14.76
C PRO A 37 -5.77 -25.18 15.64
N LEU A 38 -4.65 -24.80 16.30
CA LEU A 38 -3.92 -25.69 17.20
C LEU A 38 -4.76 -25.99 18.44
N PHE A 39 -5.35 -24.97 19.06
CA PHE A 39 -6.19 -25.17 20.24
C PHE A 39 -7.45 -25.98 19.94
N GLY A 40 -8.08 -25.77 18.78
CA GLY A 40 -9.20 -26.61 18.34
C GLY A 40 -8.81 -28.09 18.24
N ASN A 41 -7.61 -28.38 17.72
CA ASN A 41 -7.11 -29.76 17.62
C ASN A 41 -6.73 -30.38 18.97
N ILE A 42 -6.12 -29.61 19.88
CA ILE A 42 -5.82 -30.09 21.23
C ILE A 42 -7.12 -30.41 21.98
N LEU A 43 -8.11 -29.53 21.87
CA LEU A 43 -9.40 -29.70 22.52
C LEU A 43 -10.12 -30.95 22.03
N LEU A 44 -10.15 -31.19 20.72
CA LEU A 44 -10.87 -32.33 20.11
C LEU A 44 -10.02 -33.59 19.91
N TYR A 45 -8.83 -33.68 20.53
CA TYR A 45 -7.96 -34.85 20.39
C TYR A 45 -8.62 -36.15 20.89
N ASP A 46 -9.19 -36.11 22.10
CA ASP A 46 -9.86 -37.29 22.68
C ASP A 46 -11.14 -37.67 21.93
N PHE A 47 -11.79 -36.68 21.30
CA PHE A 47 -12.92 -36.91 20.40
C PHE A 47 -12.49 -37.79 19.22
N ASP A 48 -11.38 -37.44 18.56
CA ASP A 48 -10.89 -38.18 17.40
C ASP A 48 -10.55 -39.64 17.74
N ILE A 49 -9.92 -39.88 18.89
CA ILE A 49 -9.61 -41.24 19.36
C ILE A 49 -10.90 -42.02 19.62
N LYS A 50 -11.84 -41.42 20.36
CA LYS A 50 -13.06 -42.10 20.80
C LYS A 50 -13.96 -42.50 19.63
N PHE A 51 -14.04 -41.66 18.59
CA PHE A 51 -14.92 -41.89 17.44
C PHE A 51 -14.24 -42.56 16.24
N ASN A 52 -13.00 -43.01 16.39
CA ASN A 52 -12.30 -43.92 15.47
C ASN A 52 -12.12 -45.33 16.05
N ASP A 53 -13.16 -45.89 16.66
CA ASP A 53 -13.14 -47.23 17.27
C ASP A 53 -14.43 -48.02 16.96
N ARG A 54 -14.45 -49.33 17.24
CA ARG A 54 -15.62 -50.22 17.22
C ARG A 54 -16.42 -50.20 15.91
N GLY A 55 -15.71 -50.07 14.79
CA GLY A 55 -16.32 -50.09 13.45
C GLY A 55 -17.05 -48.79 13.08
N VAL A 56 -16.64 -47.68 13.68
CA VAL A 56 -16.92 -46.30 13.24
C VAL A 56 -15.60 -45.67 12.80
N ILE A 57 -15.65 -44.90 11.73
CA ILE A 57 -14.53 -44.10 11.23
C ILE A 57 -14.94 -42.64 11.36
N CYS A 58 -14.11 -41.83 12.05
CA CYS A 58 -14.29 -40.41 12.20
C CYS A 58 -13.18 -39.67 11.43
N ILE A 59 -13.58 -38.83 10.47
CA ILE A 59 -12.67 -37.94 9.73
C ILE A 59 -13.01 -36.53 10.15
N ARG A 60 -12.06 -35.79 10.72
CA ARG A 60 -12.25 -34.40 11.17
C ARG A 60 -11.28 -33.46 10.47
N PHE A 61 -11.77 -32.28 10.12
CA PHE A 61 -10.99 -31.16 9.64
C PHE A 61 -11.43 -29.91 10.40
N ILE A 62 -10.65 -29.53 11.41
CA ILE A 62 -10.96 -28.43 12.34
C ILE A 62 -12.32 -28.67 13.02
N ASP A 63 -13.36 -27.95 12.61
CA ASP A 63 -14.72 -27.98 13.15
C ASP A 63 -15.65 -28.94 12.39
N ASP A 64 -15.36 -29.19 11.12
CA ASP A 64 -16.11 -30.15 10.30
C ASP A 64 -15.66 -31.59 10.62
N PHE A 65 -16.62 -32.48 10.88
CA PHE A 65 -16.34 -33.91 11.04
C PHE A 65 -17.36 -34.79 10.32
N LEU A 66 -16.92 -35.99 9.96
CA LEU A 66 -17.67 -37.01 9.26
C LEU A 66 -17.58 -38.32 10.04
N LEU A 67 -18.73 -38.94 10.31
CA LEU A 67 -18.82 -40.28 10.90
C LEU A 67 -19.31 -41.29 9.85
N LEU A 68 -18.54 -42.36 9.63
CA LEU A 68 -18.84 -43.43 8.70
C LEU A 68 -18.92 -44.76 9.44
N SER A 69 -19.86 -45.62 9.06
CA SER A 69 -20.01 -46.97 9.61
C SER A 69 -20.75 -47.87 8.62
N THR A 70 -20.45 -49.17 8.65
CA THR A 70 -21.15 -50.20 7.85
C THR A 70 -22.59 -50.46 8.28
N SER A 71 -23.00 -49.92 9.44
CA SER A 71 -24.37 -49.99 9.97
C SER A 71 -24.89 -48.61 10.31
N GLU A 72 -26.05 -48.26 9.76
CA GLU A 72 -26.81 -47.03 10.08
C GLU A 72 -27.09 -46.93 11.58
N LYS A 73 -27.59 -48.01 12.21
CA LYS A 73 -27.86 -48.04 13.66
C LYS A 73 -26.60 -47.79 14.48
N ARG A 74 -25.43 -48.21 14.02
CA ARG A 74 -24.15 -47.93 14.69
C ARG A 74 -23.73 -46.48 14.46
N CYS A 75 -23.83 -45.97 13.24
CA CYS A 75 -23.50 -44.57 12.91
C CYS A 75 -24.33 -43.60 13.74
N ARG A 76 -25.66 -43.81 13.80
CA ARG A 76 -26.56 -42.96 14.58
C ARG A 76 -26.27 -42.97 16.07
N ARG A 77 -25.95 -44.15 16.64
CA ARG A 77 -25.53 -44.25 18.05
C ARG A 77 -24.20 -43.54 18.30
N ALA A 78 -23.26 -43.64 17.38
CA ALA A 78 -21.98 -42.92 17.45
C ALA A 78 -22.21 -41.41 17.43
N PHE A 79 -23.07 -40.92 16.53
CA PHE A 79 -23.40 -39.49 16.45
C PHE A 79 -24.06 -38.95 17.74
N VAL A 80 -25.04 -39.68 18.31
CA VAL A 80 -25.63 -39.28 19.60
C VAL A 80 -24.57 -39.25 20.72
N SER A 81 -23.66 -40.22 20.73
CA SER A 81 -22.56 -40.22 21.69
C SER A 81 -21.57 -39.07 21.44
N ALA A 82 -21.35 -38.66 20.19
CA ALA A 82 -20.53 -37.52 19.81
C ALA A 82 -21.16 -36.21 20.28
N GLN A 83 -22.46 -36.02 20.06
CA GLN A 83 -23.21 -34.87 20.58
C GLN A 83 -23.09 -34.74 22.10
N ASN A 84 -23.27 -35.84 22.84
CA ASN A 84 -23.14 -35.81 24.30
C ASN A 84 -21.73 -35.46 24.75
N PHE A 85 -20.70 -36.03 24.09
CA PHE A 85 -19.31 -35.72 24.40
C PHE A 85 -18.97 -34.25 24.14
N LEU A 86 -19.43 -33.69 23.02
CA LEU A 86 -19.23 -32.26 22.73
C LEU A 86 -19.95 -31.39 23.76
N LYS A 87 -21.18 -31.74 24.16
CA LYS A 87 -21.93 -31.01 25.19
C LYS A 87 -21.25 -31.02 26.55
N GLU A 88 -20.63 -32.12 26.95
CA GLU A 88 -19.81 -32.20 28.18
C GLU A 88 -18.63 -31.19 28.16
N MET A 89 -18.21 -30.78 26.95
CA MET A 89 -17.15 -29.80 26.72
C MET A 89 -17.69 -28.39 26.41
N ASN A 90 -18.98 -28.13 26.62
CA ASN A 90 -19.68 -26.89 26.22
C ASN A 90 -19.55 -26.57 24.71
N LEU A 91 -19.49 -27.61 23.88
CA LEU A 91 -19.52 -27.50 22.42
C LEU A 91 -20.82 -28.10 21.87
N ASP A 92 -21.35 -27.50 20.80
CA ASP A 92 -22.51 -28.02 20.09
C ASP A 92 -22.15 -28.35 18.64
N CYS A 93 -22.86 -29.33 18.08
CA CYS A 93 -22.80 -29.63 16.66
C CYS A 93 -24.21 -29.65 16.06
N HIS A 94 -24.29 -29.33 14.77
CA HIS A 94 -25.53 -29.40 14.03
C HIS A 94 -26.02 -30.86 13.90
N ASP A 95 -27.33 -31.08 14.05
CA ASP A 95 -27.94 -32.41 14.08
C ASP A 95 -28.65 -32.72 12.74
N PRO A 96 -28.13 -33.65 11.92
CA PRO A 96 -28.74 -34.01 10.64
C PRO A 96 -30.08 -34.75 10.77
N PHE A 97 -30.46 -35.22 11.96
CA PHE A 97 -31.69 -36.00 12.17
C PHE A 97 -32.91 -35.14 12.52
N GLN A 98 -32.73 -33.85 12.74
CA GLN A 98 -33.83 -32.95 13.07
C GLN A 98 -34.62 -32.54 11.81
N LEU A 99 -35.94 -32.42 11.95
CA LEU A 99 -36.84 -32.02 10.85
C LEU A 99 -36.51 -30.62 10.29
N ALA A 100 -35.90 -29.74 11.09
CA ALA A 100 -35.45 -28.40 10.71
C ALA A 100 -33.93 -28.30 10.48
N ALA A 101 -33.23 -29.42 10.24
CA ALA A 101 -31.80 -29.41 10.02
C ALA A 101 -31.42 -28.57 8.78
N ASP A 102 -30.43 -27.69 8.94
CA ASP A 102 -29.85 -26.95 7.82
C ASP A 102 -29.06 -27.93 6.94
N LYS A 103 -29.69 -28.33 5.83
CA LYS A 103 -29.12 -29.25 4.84
C LYS A 103 -27.83 -28.72 4.19
N ASN A 104 -27.49 -27.44 4.36
CA ASN A 104 -26.21 -26.90 3.91
C ASN A 104 -25.07 -27.13 4.91
N LYS A 105 -25.38 -27.46 6.16
CA LYS A 105 -24.40 -27.65 7.24
C LYS A 105 -24.28 -29.10 7.69
N THR A 106 -25.32 -29.90 7.51
CA THR A 106 -25.32 -31.30 7.92
C THR A 106 -26.03 -32.19 6.91
N GLU A 107 -25.51 -33.40 6.75
CA GLU A 107 -26.07 -34.41 5.87
C GLU A 107 -26.04 -35.79 6.56
N TYR A 108 -27.03 -36.62 6.23
CA TYR A 108 -27.09 -38.02 6.64
C TYR A 108 -27.63 -38.86 5.49
N GLY A 109 -26.99 -40.00 5.20
CA GLY A 109 -27.43 -40.90 4.14
C GLY A 109 -26.48 -42.08 3.93
N ASP A 110 -26.86 -42.98 3.00
CA ASP A 110 -25.98 -44.05 2.55
C ASP A 110 -24.98 -43.51 1.53
N ALA A 111 -23.72 -43.41 1.97
CA ALA A 111 -22.60 -42.96 1.14
C ALA A 111 -22.42 -43.79 -0.14
N ARG A 112 -22.92 -45.03 -0.20
CA ARG A 112 -22.84 -45.89 -1.40
C ARG A 112 -23.87 -45.56 -2.47
N LEU A 113 -25.03 -45.06 -2.07
CA LEU A 113 -26.13 -44.75 -2.98
C LEU A 113 -26.15 -43.27 -3.35
N GLY A 114 -25.96 -42.37 -2.37
CA GLY A 114 -26.04 -40.92 -2.56
C GLY A 114 -24.69 -40.20 -2.55
N GLY A 115 -23.66 -40.80 -1.95
CA GLY A 115 -22.45 -40.08 -1.59
C GLY A 115 -22.67 -39.14 -0.41
N PHE A 116 -21.73 -38.22 -0.24
CA PHE A 116 -21.79 -37.13 0.76
C PHE A 116 -20.91 -35.97 0.31
N TRP A 117 -21.09 -34.80 0.90
CA TRP A 117 -20.20 -33.65 0.67
C TRP A 117 -19.25 -33.42 1.84
N PHE A 118 -17.98 -33.16 1.54
CA PHE A 118 -16.97 -32.87 2.56
C PHE A 118 -15.90 -31.94 2.00
N LEU A 119 -15.58 -30.86 2.72
CA LEU A 119 -14.56 -29.86 2.33
C LEU A 119 -14.68 -29.36 0.89
N GLY A 120 -15.93 -29.13 0.44
CA GLY A 120 -16.21 -28.65 -0.91
C GLY A 120 -16.16 -29.72 -2.01
N TYR A 121 -15.84 -30.96 -1.68
CA TYR A 121 -15.94 -32.11 -2.59
C TYR A 121 -17.29 -32.83 -2.46
N ALA A 122 -17.73 -33.42 -3.57
CA ALA A 122 -18.75 -34.47 -3.58
C ALA A 122 -18.03 -35.82 -3.69
N CYS A 123 -18.28 -36.67 -2.68
CA CYS A 123 -17.60 -37.94 -2.48
C CYS A 123 -18.59 -39.08 -2.74
N GLN A 124 -18.28 -39.92 -3.72
CA GLN A 124 -19.04 -41.12 -4.07
C GLN A 124 -18.07 -42.28 -4.38
N PRO A 125 -18.47 -43.54 -4.23
CA PRO A 125 -17.65 -44.67 -4.64
C PRO A 125 -17.23 -44.54 -6.11
N GLY A 126 -15.91 -44.49 -6.36
CA GLY A 126 -15.35 -44.33 -7.70
C GLY A 126 -15.45 -42.92 -8.30
N LEU A 127 -16.07 -41.95 -7.62
CA LEU A 127 -16.24 -40.59 -8.11
C LEU A 127 -15.94 -39.57 -7.01
N PHE A 128 -14.86 -38.83 -7.17
CA PHE A 128 -14.45 -37.77 -6.26
C PHE A 128 -14.26 -36.49 -7.06
N GLN A 129 -15.05 -35.46 -6.78
CA GLN A 129 -15.13 -34.27 -7.63
C GLN A 129 -15.54 -33.04 -6.84
N PRO A 130 -15.35 -31.82 -7.38
CA PRO A 130 -15.84 -30.62 -6.73
C PRO A 130 -17.38 -30.63 -6.60
N SER A 131 -17.88 -30.24 -5.44
CA SER A 131 -19.31 -30.17 -5.15
C SER A 131 -20.04 -29.23 -6.14
N PRO A 132 -21.36 -29.41 -6.36
CA PRO A 132 -22.16 -28.45 -7.12
C PRO A 132 -21.97 -27.00 -6.66
N LYS A 133 -21.88 -26.77 -5.34
CA LYS A 133 -21.63 -25.46 -4.74
C LYS A 133 -20.26 -24.89 -5.12
N ALA A 134 -19.19 -25.69 -5.00
CA ALA A 134 -17.85 -25.26 -5.39
C ALA A 134 -17.75 -24.91 -6.88
N ARG A 135 -18.41 -25.72 -7.73
CA ARG A 135 -18.51 -25.49 -9.19
C ARG A 135 -19.28 -24.21 -9.52
N ALA A 136 -20.38 -23.95 -8.83
CA ALA A 136 -21.13 -22.70 -9.00
C ALA A 136 -20.32 -21.48 -8.52
N SER A 137 -19.56 -21.65 -7.43
CA SER A 137 -18.76 -20.58 -6.83
C SER A 137 -17.67 -20.05 -7.77
N ILE A 138 -16.93 -20.93 -8.46
CA ILE A 138 -15.91 -20.47 -9.41
C ILE A 138 -16.54 -19.73 -10.61
N LEU A 139 -17.65 -20.25 -11.15
CA LEU A 139 -18.35 -19.60 -12.25
C LEU A 139 -18.88 -18.21 -11.85
N LYS A 140 -19.39 -18.09 -10.62
CA LYS A 140 -19.83 -16.81 -10.05
C LYS A 140 -18.66 -15.83 -9.88
N SER A 141 -17.54 -16.27 -9.33
CA SER A 141 -16.34 -15.44 -9.17
C SER A 141 -15.84 -14.92 -10.52
N ILE A 142 -15.83 -15.77 -11.55
CA ILE A 142 -15.49 -15.37 -12.92
C ILE A 142 -16.45 -14.31 -13.47
N ASP A 143 -17.76 -14.48 -13.26
CA ASP A 143 -18.77 -13.49 -13.67
C ASP A 143 -18.58 -12.14 -12.96
N GLU A 144 -18.27 -12.16 -11.66
CA GLU A 144 -17.96 -10.96 -10.87
C GLU A 144 -16.72 -10.25 -11.41
N HIS A 145 -15.64 -10.97 -11.71
CA HIS A 145 -14.45 -10.40 -12.33
C HIS A 145 -14.73 -9.81 -13.72
N PHE A 146 -15.51 -10.49 -14.57
CA PHE A 146 -15.91 -9.92 -15.85
C PHE A 146 -16.81 -8.69 -15.70
N SER A 147 -17.73 -8.68 -14.73
CA SER A 147 -18.57 -7.52 -14.44
C SER A 147 -17.72 -6.31 -14.01
N ASN A 148 -16.80 -6.54 -13.07
CA ASN A 148 -15.87 -5.53 -12.57
C ASN A 148 -14.95 -5.02 -13.71
N GLY A 149 -14.41 -5.92 -14.51
CA GLY A 149 -13.63 -5.59 -15.71
C GLY A 149 -14.40 -4.72 -16.70
N ARG A 150 -15.67 -5.05 -16.99
CA ARG A 150 -16.52 -4.22 -17.87
C ARG A 150 -16.72 -2.81 -17.32
N SER A 151 -17.05 -2.71 -16.03
CA SER A 151 -17.25 -1.42 -15.36
C SER A 151 -15.99 -0.57 -15.36
N ALA A 152 -14.86 -1.18 -15.00
CA ALA A 152 -13.58 -0.52 -14.96
C ALA A 152 -13.07 -0.08 -16.35
N ILE A 153 -13.28 -0.89 -17.40
CA ILE A 153 -13.00 -0.53 -18.79
C ILE A 153 -13.81 0.70 -19.24
N LYS A 154 -15.12 0.73 -18.94
CA LYS A 154 -15.96 1.89 -19.24
C LYS A 154 -15.45 3.14 -18.53
N GLU A 155 -14.99 2.99 -17.29
CA GLU A 155 -14.51 4.10 -16.50
C GLU A 155 -13.15 4.65 -16.96
N VAL A 156 -12.21 3.77 -17.31
CA VAL A 156 -10.92 4.16 -17.92
C VAL A 156 -11.17 4.92 -19.22
N ARG A 157 -12.11 4.46 -20.05
CA ARG A 157 -12.49 5.17 -21.29
C ARG A 157 -13.04 6.56 -20.99
N ARG A 158 -13.90 6.70 -19.97
CA ARG A 158 -14.48 8.00 -19.57
C ARG A 158 -13.42 8.95 -19.00
N ALA A 159 -12.57 8.44 -18.10
CA ALA A 159 -11.60 9.25 -17.35
C ALA A 159 -10.33 9.56 -18.16
N LYS A 160 -10.07 8.82 -19.25
CA LYS A 160 -8.82 8.91 -20.04
C LYS A 160 -7.56 8.78 -19.17
N ASP A 161 -7.61 7.89 -18.20
CA ASP A 161 -6.51 7.64 -17.27
C ASP A 161 -6.01 6.19 -17.41
N SER A 162 -4.86 6.02 -18.07
CA SER A 162 -4.18 4.75 -18.27
C SER A 162 -3.74 4.04 -16.99
N PHE A 163 -3.54 4.78 -15.89
CA PHE A 163 -2.82 4.27 -14.71
C PHE A 163 -3.67 4.26 -13.44
N ALA A 164 -4.91 4.75 -13.50
CA ALA A 164 -5.89 4.52 -12.45
C ALA A 164 -5.90 3.01 -12.08
N PHE A 165 -5.83 2.72 -10.78
CA PHE A 165 -5.75 1.35 -10.24
C PHE A 165 -7.06 0.59 -10.51
N ARG A 166 -7.19 0.05 -11.72
CA ARG A 166 -8.43 -0.54 -12.22
C ARG A 166 -8.15 -1.73 -13.12
N GLN A 167 -9.04 -2.72 -13.04
CA GLN A 167 -9.05 -3.86 -13.94
C GLN A 167 -9.34 -3.37 -15.37
N ARG A 168 -8.48 -3.72 -16.33
CA ARG A 168 -8.70 -3.44 -17.76
C ARG A 168 -8.76 -4.76 -18.51
N TYR A 169 -8.82 -4.76 -19.84
CA TYR A 169 -9.01 -5.99 -20.60
C TYR A 169 -7.97 -7.07 -20.27
N THR A 170 -6.67 -6.80 -20.44
CA THR A 170 -5.60 -7.77 -20.11
C THR A 170 -5.59 -8.15 -18.64
N GLN A 171 -5.67 -7.18 -17.72
CA GLN A 171 -5.63 -7.47 -16.29
C GLN A 171 -6.84 -8.30 -15.83
N THR A 172 -8.01 -8.11 -16.43
CA THR A 172 -9.18 -8.96 -16.16
C THR A 172 -8.89 -10.40 -16.56
N GLN A 173 -8.30 -10.65 -17.74
CA GLN A 173 -7.93 -12.00 -18.16
C GLN A 173 -6.90 -12.63 -17.22
N THR A 174 -5.91 -11.85 -16.76
CA THR A 174 -4.92 -12.33 -15.78
C THR A 174 -5.57 -12.72 -14.44
N LEU A 175 -6.54 -11.93 -13.96
CA LEU A 175 -7.27 -12.26 -12.73
C LEU A 175 -8.09 -13.53 -12.88
N ILE A 176 -8.72 -13.75 -14.04
CA ILE A 176 -9.41 -15.03 -14.31
C ILE A 176 -8.42 -16.19 -14.24
N ASP A 177 -7.26 -16.10 -14.91
CA ASP A 177 -6.23 -17.16 -14.85
C ASP A 177 -5.77 -17.44 -13.42
N GLN A 178 -5.57 -16.40 -12.59
CA GLN A 178 -5.23 -16.56 -11.17
C GLN A 178 -6.33 -17.29 -10.38
N VAL A 179 -7.59 -16.93 -10.60
CA VAL A 179 -8.75 -17.62 -9.97
C VAL A 179 -8.79 -19.09 -10.39
N LEU A 180 -8.59 -19.37 -11.68
CA LEU A 180 -8.58 -20.75 -12.20
C LEU A 180 -7.45 -21.58 -11.59
N ARG A 181 -6.24 -21.01 -11.49
CA ARG A 181 -5.08 -21.68 -10.87
C ARG A 181 -5.34 -21.99 -9.40
N GLY A 182 -5.74 -20.99 -8.62
CA GLY A 182 -5.99 -21.18 -7.19
C GLY A 182 -7.12 -22.19 -6.93
N TRP A 183 -8.19 -22.15 -7.73
CA TRP A 183 -9.26 -23.14 -7.63
C TRP A 183 -8.80 -24.53 -8.09
N GLY A 184 -8.00 -24.61 -9.15
CA GLY A 184 -7.43 -25.86 -9.64
C GLY A 184 -6.52 -26.53 -8.61
N GLU A 185 -5.70 -25.76 -7.90
CA GLU A 185 -4.88 -26.25 -6.78
C GLU A 185 -5.74 -26.75 -5.62
N ALA A 186 -6.76 -25.99 -5.22
CA ALA A 186 -7.68 -26.38 -4.15
C ALA A 186 -8.45 -27.67 -4.46
N PHE A 187 -8.70 -27.97 -5.74
CA PHE A 187 -9.45 -29.14 -6.19
C PHE A 187 -8.61 -30.18 -6.93
N ALA A 188 -7.28 -30.13 -6.80
CA ALA A 188 -6.33 -30.94 -7.59
C ALA A 188 -6.54 -32.46 -7.43
N TYR A 189 -7.08 -32.90 -6.29
CA TYR A 189 -7.34 -34.31 -6.00
C TYR A 189 -8.60 -34.89 -6.68
N SER A 190 -9.38 -34.07 -7.40
CA SER A 190 -10.57 -34.54 -8.13
C SER A 190 -10.21 -35.62 -9.17
N THR A 191 -10.92 -36.75 -9.15
CA THR A 191 -10.76 -37.84 -10.11
C THR A 191 -11.60 -37.64 -11.38
N SER A 192 -12.61 -36.76 -11.35
CA SER A 192 -13.51 -36.55 -12.48
C SER A 192 -12.96 -35.56 -13.53
N ARG A 193 -12.31 -36.09 -14.58
CA ARG A 193 -11.88 -35.26 -15.73
C ARG A 193 -13.06 -34.72 -16.54
N SER A 194 -14.16 -35.45 -16.63
CA SER A 194 -15.36 -35.01 -17.36
C SER A 194 -15.97 -33.76 -16.73
N THR A 195 -16.03 -33.71 -15.39
CA THR A 195 -16.51 -32.54 -14.65
C THR A 195 -15.64 -31.31 -14.87
N MET A 196 -14.30 -31.49 -14.89
CA MET A 196 -13.38 -30.38 -15.21
C MET A 196 -13.57 -29.88 -16.64
N LYS A 197 -13.66 -30.78 -17.62
CA LYS A 197 -13.94 -30.41 -19.02
C LYS A 197 -15.29 -29.71 -19.22
N ASP A 198 -16.31 -30.07 -18.46
CA ASP A 198 -17.60 -29.39 -18.48
C ASP A 198 -17.49 -27.95 -17.93
N LEU A 199 -16.70 -27.75 -16.88
CA LEU A 199 -16.40 -26.41 -16.37
C LEU A 199 -15.62 -25.59 -17.39
N ASP A 200 -14.59 -26.16 -18.03
CA ASP A 200 -13.84 -25.48 -19.09
C ASP A 200 -14.77 -24.96 -20.18
N LYS A 201 -15.69 -25.79 -20.69
CA LYS A 201 -16.69 -25.36 -21.68
C LYS A 201 -17.54 -24.20 -21.20
N LYS A 202 -17.97 -24.20 -19.94
CA LYS A 202 -18.76 -23.11 -19.35
C LYS A 202 -17.92 -21.84 -19.19
N ILE A 203 -16.66 -21.97 -18.83
CA ILE A 203 -15.70 -20.87 -18.69
C ILE A 203 -15.36 -20.28 -20.06
N ASP A 204 -15.15 -21.11 -21.07
CA ASP A 204 -14.88 -20.70 -22.46
C ASP A 204 -16.01 -19.83 -23.01
N VAL A 205 -17.27 -20.22 -22.78
CA VAL A 205 -18.43 -19.40 -23.16
C VAL A 205 -18.39 -18.02 -22.50
N LYS A 206 -18.01 -17.94 -21.21
CA LYS A 206 -17.91 -16.67 -20.48
C LYS A 206 -16.76 -15.81 -20.99
N ILE A 207 -15.59 -16.39 -21.22
CA ILE A 207 -14.42 -15.73 -21.80
C ILE A 207 -14.78 -15.17 -23.18
N GLU A 208 -15.40 -15.98 -24.03
CA GLU A 208 -15.78 -15.58 -25.39
C GLU A 208 -16.82 -14.45 -25.38
N ASN A 209 -17.80 -14.52 -24.48
CA ASN A 209 -18.77 -13.44 -24.30
C ASN A 209 -18.10 -12.12 -23.88
N PHE A 210 -17.10 -12.18 -23.00
CA PHE A 210 -16.32 -10.99 -22.61
C PHE A 210 -15.46 -10.46 -23.77
N ARG A 211 -14.80 -11.35 -24.53
CA ARG A 211 -14.01 -11.00 -25.72
C ARG A 211 -14.85 -10.32 -26.78
N LYS A 212 -16.00 -10.91 -27.15
CA LYS A 212 -16.96 -10.33 -28.08
C LYS A 212 -17.45 -8.97 -27.62
N TRP A 213 -17.83 -8.86 -26.35
CA TRP A 213 -18.23 -7.58 -25.77
C TRP A 213 -17.13 -6.53 -25.91
N TYR A 214 -15.88 -6.84 -25.55
CA TYR A 214 -14.77 -5.90 -25.66
C TYR A 214 -14.49 -5.52 -27.12
N ALA A 215 -14.50 -6.49 -28.05
CA ALA A 215 -14.31 -6.25 -29.47
C ALA A 215 -15.36 -5.28 -30.03
N GLN A 216 -16.64 -5.45 -29.65
CA GLN A 216 -17.72 -4.53 -30.02
C GLN A 216 -17.47 -3.12 -29.47
N GLN A 217 -17.07 -2.98 -28.20
CA GLN A 217 -16.74 -1.67 -27.64
C GLN A 217 -15.59 -1.00 -28.38
N ALA A 218 -14.54 -1.77 -28.68
CA ALA A 218 -13.32 -1.30 -29.34
C ALA A 218 -13.55 -0.80 -30.76
N GLN A 219 -14.57 -1.26 -31.49
CA GLN A 219 -14.90 -0.75 -32.83
C GLN A 219 -15.13 0.76 -32.85
N SER A 220 -15.73 1.30 -31.80
CA SER A 220 -16.02 2.74 -31.65
C SER A 220 -14.85 3.57 -31.09
N MET A 221 -13.71 2.95 -30.77
CA MET A 221 -12.60 3.59 -30.07
C MET A 221 -11.46 3.97 -31.03
N ASN A 222 -10.81 5.11 -30.76
CA ASN A 222 -9.55 5.47 -31.42
C ASN A 222 -8.38 4.60 -30.89
N ALA A 223 -7.19 4.75 -31.49
CA ALA A 223 -6.02 3.93 -31.14
C ALA A 223 -5.58 4.11 -29.68
N GLU A 224 -5.64 5.33 -29.15
CA GLU A 224 -5.30 5.62 -27.76
C GLU A 224 -6.24 4.94 -26.78
N ASP A 225 -7.55 5.04 -26.98
CA ASP A 225 -8.56 4.47 -26.09
C ASP A 225 -8.55 2.94 -26.15
N LYS A 226 -8.28 2.35 -27.32
CA LYS A 226 -8.01 0.91 -27.46
C LYS A 226 -6.82 0.48 -26.62
N ARG A 227 -5.74 1.27 -26.60
CA ARG A 227 -4.54 1.01 -25.80
C ARG A 227 -4.84 1.14 -24.30
N ARG A 228 -5.46 2.24 -23.89
CA ARG A 228 -5.89 2.51 -22.49
C ARG A 228 -6.75 1.37 -21.96
N THR A 229 -7.85 1.05 -22.63
CA THR A 229 -8.83 0.04 -22.21
C THR A 229 -8.33 -1.39 -22.38
N GLY A 230 -7.38 -1.60 -23.31
CA GLY A 230 -6.71 -2.87 -23.54
C GLY A 230 -5.82 -3.31 -22.38
N GLY A 231 -5.39 -2.37 -21.52
CA GLY A 231 -4.53 -2.67 -20.39
C GLY A 231 -3.08 -2.22 -20.55
N ILE A 232 -2.77 -1.47 -21.61
CA ILE A 232 -1.44 -0.91 -21.87
C ILE A 232 -1.52 0.60 -21.65
N GLY A 233 -0.73 1.13 -20.73
CA GLY A 233 -0.75 2.57 -20.47
C GLY A 233 -0.15 3.40 -21.61
N LEU A 234 -0.68 4.60 -21.82
CA LEU A 234 -0.08 5.64 -22.65
C LEU A 234 0.90 6.46 -21.82
N LEU A 235 2.09 6.73 -22.35
CA LEU A 235 3.05 7.59 -21.65
C LEU A 235 2.52 9.02 -21.47
N ALA A 236 1.68 9.50 -22.40
CA ALA A 236 1.02 10.80 -22.30
C ALA A 236 0.02 10.89 -21.14
N ASP A 237 -0.49 9.75 -20.65
CA ASP A 237 -1.40 9.70 -19.48
C ASP A 237 -0.62 9.67 -18.16
N ILE A 238 0.72 9.55 -18.19
CA ILE A 238 1.52 9.69 -16.99
C ILE A 238 1.37 11.13 -16.54
N LYS A 239 0.54 11.34 -15.53
CA LYS A 239 0.45 12.63 -14.86
C LYS A 239 1.85 12.93 -14.33
N PRO A 240 2.52 13.99 -14.80
CA PRO A 240 3.74 14.40 -14.15
C PRO A 240 3.36 14.68 -12.70
N LYS A 241 4.18 14.19 -11.77
CA LYS A 241 4.00 14.52 -10.36
C LYS A 241 4.24 16.03 -10.23
N PHE A 242 3.17 16.81 -10.24
CA PHE A 242 3.20 18.23 -9.95
C PHE A 242 3.38 18.40 -8.43
N PHE A 243 4.03 19.50 -8.04
CA PHE A 243 4.49 19.78 -6.67
C PHE A 243 3.36 20.12 -5.67
N GLU A 244 2.15 19.63 -5.90
CA GLU A 244 1.06 19.64 -4.92
C GLU A 244 1.24 18.47 -3.92
N ASP A 245 1.95 17.40 -4.32
CA ASP A 245 2.20 16.18 -3.52
C ASP A 245 3.65 16.06 -2.94
N ALA A 246 4.51 17.06 -3.14
CA ALA A 246 5.80 17.23 -2.44
C ALA A 246 6.20 18.71 -2.51
N PRO A 247 6.85 19.31 -1.49
CA PRO A 247 6.37 20.58 -0.94
C PRO A 247 7.16 21.81 -1.40
N ILE A 248 6.48 22.96 -1.36
CA ILE A 248 6.96 24.35 -1.48
C ILE A 248 6.94 24.90 -2.90
N VAL A 249 5.99 25.82 -3.12
CA VAL A 249 6.06 26.83 -4.18
C VAL A 249 6.24 28.16 -3.47
N LEU A 250 7.37 28.84 -3.68
CA LEU A 250 7.55 30.19 -3.18
C LEU A 250 6.43 31.07 -3.75
N PRO A 251 5.77 31.92 -2.94
CA PRO A 251 4.69 32.76 -3.42
C PRO A 251 5.15 33.58 -4.63
N LYS A 252 4.31 33.66 -5.68
CA LYS A 252 4.65 34.42 -6.89
C LYS A 252 5.14 35.82 -6.51
N ASN A 253 6.27 36.22 -7.11
CA ASN A 253 6.83 37.56 -6.97
C ASN A 253 5.73 38.61 -7.19
N LYS A 254 5.22 39.20 -6.10
CA LYS A 254 4.51 40.47 -6.17
C LYS A 254 5.42 41.45 -6.90
N ARG A 255 4.89 42.38 -7.70
CA ARG A 255 5.71 43.39 -8.40
C ARG A 255 6.58 44.11 -7.36
N PHE A 256 7.85 43.72 -7.26
CA PHE A 256 8.77 44.27 -6.27
C PHE A 256 9.03 45.73 -6.63
N ARG A 257 8.66 46.65 -5.74
CA ARG A 257 8.97 48.07 -5.85
C ARG A 257 10.04 48.42 -4.82
N THR A 258 11.13 49.01 -5.28
CA THR A 258 12.15 49.58 -4.41
C THR A 258 11.58 50.79 -3.66
N SER A 259 11.91 50.90 -2.38
CA SER A 259 11.60 52.04 -1.52
C SER A 259 12.87 52.52 -0.82
N LYS A 260 12.81 53.67 -0.11
CA LYS A 260 13.94 54.16 0.69
C LYS A 260 14.36 53.19 1.81
N ASN A 261 13.49 52.27 2.21
CA ASN A 261 13.73 51.29 3.28
C ASN A 261 14.09 49.90 2.73
N THR A 262 14.40 49.78 1.44
CA THR A 262 14.77 48.50 0.83
C THR A 262 16.24 48.20 1.12
N VAL A 263 16.51 47.09 1.80
CA VAL A 263 17.86 46.67 2.19
C VAL A 263 18.46 45.78 1.08
N THR A 264 19.71 46.01 0.71
CA THR A 264 20.46 45.13 -0.20
C THR A 264 21.46 44.28 0.58
N ILE A 265 21.45 42.97 0.34
CA ILE A 265 22.29 42.01 1.05
C ILE A 265 22.97 41.09 0.03
N SER A 266 24.28 40.90 0.13
CA SER A 266 25.01 39.87 -0.61
C SER A 266 25.14 38.62 0.24
N THR A 267 24.96 37.45 -0.35
CA THR A 267 24.98 36.13 0.33
C THR A 267 25.84 35.15 -0.44
N ASP A 268 26.62 34.34 0.27
CA ASP A 268 27.42 33.28 -0.34
C ASP A 268 27.54 32.03 0.56
N GLY A 269 27.76 30.87 -0.08
CA GLY A 269 28.00 29.60 0.58
C GLY A 269 29.17 28.84 -0.05
N SER A 270 30.06 28.33 0.81
CA SER A 270 31.28 27.64 0.42
C SER A 270 31.42 26.29 1.12
N VAL A 271 32.02 25.30 0.45
CA VAL A 271 32.39 24.01 1.05
C VAL A 271 33.82 23.65 0.71
N LEU A 272 34.60 23.29 1.73
CA LEU A 272 35.92 22.73 1.56
C LEU A 272 35.79 21.27 1.10
N THR A 273 36.13 21.01 -0.16
CA THR A 273 36.15 19.67 -0.73
C THR A 273 37.58 19.19 -0.90
N SER A 274 37.88 18.00 -0.38
CA SER A 274 39.10 17.26 -0.73
C SER A 274 38.90 16.53 -2.07
N GLY A 275 38.87 17.30 -3.15
CA GLY A 275 38.92 16.80 -4.53
C GLY A 275 37.57 16.49 -5.19
N LYS A 276 37.44 16.90 -6.46
CA LYS A 276 36.31 16.57 -7.34
C LYS A 276 36.33 15.08 -7.71
N LYS A 277 35.82 14.20 -6.84
CA LYS A 277 35.29 12.90 -7.30
C LYS A 277 33.81 13.07 -7.60
N ARG A 278 33.40 12.61 -8.78
CA ARG A 278 32.02 12.66 -9.28
C ARG A 278 31.04 12.11 -8.22
N GLY A 279 30.39 13.00 -7.48
CA GLY A 279 29.30 12.67 -6.56
C GLY A 279 29.34 13.46 -5.25
N LYS A 280 28.52 14.53 -5.21
CA LYS A 280 28.13 15.37 -4.05
C LYS A 280 29.30 15.92 -3.23
N ASP A 281 29.60 17.20 -3.47
CA ASP A 281 30.49 18.03 -2.63
C ASP A 281 29.96 18.03 -1.19
N GLN A 282 30.49 17.13 -0.36
CA GLN A 282 30.15 17.02 1.05
C GLN A 282 31.42 17.23 1.87
N GLY A 283 31.39 18.20 2.78
CA GLY A 283 32.53 18.52 3.61
C GLY A 283 32.23 19.68 4.56
N PRO A 284 33.25 20.17 5.29
CA PRO A 284 33.13 21.36 6.11
C PRO A 284 32.70 22.55 5.25
N GLY A 285 31.56 23.14 5.60
CA GLY A 285 30.97 24.23 4.84
C GLY A 285 30.71 25.46 5.69
N GLY A 286 30.67 26.60 5.03
CA GLY A 286 30.40 27.90 5.61
C GLY A 286 29.40 28.68 4.78
N TRP A 287 28.62 29.52 5.44
CA TRP A 287 27.68 30.45 4.84
C TRP A 287 27.96 31.85 5.39
N ALA A 288 27.68 32.88 4.61
CA ALA A 288 27.79 34.26 5.05
C ALA A 288 26.82 35.20 4.34
N TYR A 289 26.48 36.30 5.01
CA TYR A 289 25.81 37.44 4.37
C TYR A 289 26.45 38.76 4.79
N VAL A 290 26.30 39.77 3.94
CA VAL A 290 26.80 41.15 4.15
C VAL A 290 25.72 42.14 3.72
N VAL A 291 25.29 43.00 4.64
CA VAL A 291 24.34 44.09 4.40
C VAL A 291 25.09 45.31 3.86
N HIS A 292 24.63 45.87 2.74
CA HIS A 292 25.38 46.90 2.01
C HIS A 292 25.41 48.25 2.74
N ASP A 293 24.29 48.63 3.36
CA ASP A 293 24.12 49.98 3.92
C ASP A 293 24.68 50.13 5.34
N THR A 294 24.69 49.05 6.13
CA THR A 294 25.12 49.06 7.54
C THR A 294 26.47 48.37 7.76
N ALA A 295 27.02 47.71 6.73
CA ALA A 295 28.18 46.82 6.82
C ALA A 295 28.02 45.69 7.86
N ASP A 296 26.78 45.39 8.29
CA ASP A 296 26.50 44.26 9.15
C ASP A 296 26.78 42.96 8.39
N GLU A 297 27.61 42.10 8.98
CA GLU A 297 28.01 40.84 8.40
C GLU A 297 27.89 39.71 9.43
N GLN A 298 27.50 38.53 8.96
CA GLN A 298 27.44 37.34 9.79
C GLN A 298 27.87 36.13 8.97
N SER A 299 28.54 35.19 9.63
CA SER A 299 28.90 33.90 9.05
C SER A 299 28.75 32.76 10.05
N GLY A 300 28.55 31.56 9.52
CA GLY A 300 28.45 30.33 10.28
C GLY A 300 28.82 29.15 9.40
N GLY A 301 28.79 27.94 9.96
CA GLY A 301 29.16 26.75 9.19
C GLY A 301 28.66 25.45 9.79
N GLU A 302 28.80 24.38 9.01
CA GLU A 302 28.46 23.01 9.38
C GLU A 302 29.64 22.08 9.03
N ALA A 303 29.98 21.15 9.91
CA ALA A 303 31.12 20.23 9.71
C ALA A 303 30.97 19.30 8.48
N SER A 304 29.72 19.01 8.06
CA SER A 304 29.45 18.14 6.92
C SER A 304 28.18 18.59 6.20
N THR A 305 28.34 19.29 5.08
CA THR A 305 27.24 19.88 4.32
C THR A 305 27.58 20.01 2.85
N THR A 306 26.70 20.57 2.03
CA THR A 306 26.91 20.78 0.59
C THR A 306 26.89 22.25 0.22
N ASN A 307 27.52 22.62 -0.91
CA ASN A 307 27.57 24.02 -1.35
C ASN A 307 26.16 24.61 -1.46
N ASN A 308 25.28 23.93 -2.20
CA ASN A 308 23.88 24.34 -2.37
C ASN A 308 23.13 24.52 -1.04
N ARG A 309 23.48 23.74 -0.01
CA ARG A 309 22.84 23.86 1.32
C ARG A 309 23.35 25.09 2.06
N MET A 310 24.65 25.39 1.99
CA MET A 310 25.23 26.59 2.60
C MET A 310 24.74 27.86 1.92
N GLU A 311 24.62 27.83 0.60
CA GLU A 311 24.06 28.92 -0.22
C GLU A 311 22.62 29.26 0.21
N LEU A 312 21.76 28.25 0.37
CA LEU A 312 20.42 28.45 0.90
C LEU A 312 20.40 28.93 2.34
N ARG A 313 21.35 28.45 3.16
CA ARG A 313 21.45 28.87 4.55
C ARG A 313 21.83 30.34 4.65
N ALA A 314 22.76 30.81 3.83
CA ALA A 314 23.15 32.22 3.75
C ALA A 314 21.94 33.13 3.47
N VAL A 315 21.10 32.74 2.51
CA VAL A 315 19.86 33.47 2.19
C VAL A 315 18.87 33.43 3.36
N LEU A 316 18.69 32.27 3.99
CA LEU A 316 17.76 32.15 5.11
C LEU A 316 18.17 33.04 6.29
N GLU A 317 19.45 33.01 6.68
CA GLU A 317 19.98 33.81 7.78
C GLU A 317 19.95 35.31 7.47
N ALA A 318 20.23 35.69 6.22
CA ALA A 318 20.06 37.07 5.76
C ALA A 318 18.61 37.55 5.93
N LEU A 319 17.61 36.72 5.59
CA LEU A 319 16.20 37.07 5.74
C LEU A 319 15.76 37.12 7.21
N LEU A 320 16.25 36.21 8.04
CA LEU A 320 15.98 36.18 9.48
C LEU A 320 16.57 37.39 10.22
N SER A 321 17.67 37.97 9.71
CA SER A 321 18.24 39.22 10.25
C SER A 321 17.33 40.44 10.08
N LEU A 322 16.36 40.37 9.17
CA LEU A 322 15.44 41.47 8.87
C LEU A 322 14.10 41.31 9.62
N PRO A 323 13.46 42.41 10.04
CA PRO A 323 12.13 42.35 10.63
C PRO A 323 11.09 41.85 9.62
N SER A 324 9.99 41.26 10.11
CA SER A 324 8.85 40.88 9.28
C SER A 324 8.29 42.09 8.51
N GLY A 325 7.89 41.90 7.24
CA GLY A 325 7.43 42.98 6.36
C GLY A 325 8.53 43.81 5.68
N ALA A 326 9.81 43.56 5.99
CA ALA A 326 10.93 44.24 5.31
C ALA A 326 10.95 43.97 3.80
N SER A 327 11.54 44.90 3.05
CA SER A 327 11.83 44.72 1.63
C SER A 327 13.32 44.50 1.41
N ALA A 328 13.69 43.38 0.78
CA ALA A 328 15.08 42.98 0.61
C ALA A 328 15.42 42.65 -0.84
N ILE A 329 16.62 43.07 -1.28
CA ILE A 329 17.25 42.60 -2.51
C ILE A 329 18.41 41.68 -2.10
N ILE A 330 18.26 40.38 -2.39
CA ILE A 330 19.30 39.38 -2.16
C ILE A 330 20.14 39.25 -3.43
N ARG A 331 21.44 39.48 -3.30
CA ARG A 331 22.45 39.28 -4.33
C ARG A 331 23.23 38.01 -4.05
N THR A 332 23.27 37.11 -5.03
CA THR A 332 23.97 35.82 -4.93
C THR A 332 24.48 35.46 -6.32
N ASP A 333 25.62 34.78 -6.41
CA ASP A 333 26.09 34.15 -7.65
C ASP A 333 25.65 32.69 -7.80
N SER A 334 24.90 32.17 -6.81
CA SER A 334 24.35 30.83 -6.83
C SER A 334 23.19 30.71 -7.82
N ARG A 335 23.44 30.06 -8.95
CA ARG A 335 22.38 29.69 -9.91
C ARG A 335 21.34 28.77 -9.27
N TYR A 336 21.71 27.99 -8.27
CA TYR A 336 20.75 27.14 -7.57
C TYR A 336 19.72 27.96 -6.80
N VAL A 337 20.16 29.00 -6.08
CA VAL A 337 19.27 29.96 -5.40
C VAL A 337 18.44 30.75 -6.41
N GLU A 338 19.08 31.35 -7.43
CA GLU A 338 18.36 32.11 -8.47
C GLU A 338 17.26 31.27 -9.13
N ASN A 339 17.59 30.07 -9.58
CA ASN A 339 16.63 29.20 -10.24
C ASN A 339 15.47 28.82 -9.30
N GLY A 340 15.74 28.62 -8.00
CA GLY A 340 14.69 28.30 -7.04
C GLY A 340 13.72 29.46 -6.75
N PHE A 341 14.21 30.70 -6.75
CA PHE A 341 13.37 31.88 -6.51
C PHE A 341 12.70 32.44 -7.78
N ASN A 342 13.36 32.35 -8.95
CA ASN A 342 12.93 33.07 -10.16
C ASN A 342 12.37 32.17 -11.26
N LYS A 343 12.69 30.87 -11.30
CA LYS A 343 12.15 29.93 -12.29
C LYS A 343 11.16 29.04 -11.57
N GLU A 344 9.93 28.92 -12.08
CA GLU A 344 8.86 28.07 -11.52
C GLU A 344 9.25 26.58 -11.64
N THR A 345 10.28 26.17 -10.91
CA THR A 345 10.97 24.89 -11.05
C THR A 345 10.79 24.08 -9.78
N ALA A 346 10.39 22.83 -9.93
CA ALA A 346 10.25 21.88 -8.84
C ALA A 346 11.59 21.65 -8.10
N LEU A 347 11.64 21.98 -6.80
CA LEU A 347 12.84 21.87 -5.96
C LEU A 347 12.92 20.50 -5.26
N LYS A 348 13.75 19.60 -5.78
CA LYS A 348 13.80 18.18 -5.34
C LYS A 348 14.79 17.89 -4.20
N THR A 349 15.52 18.89 -3.70
CA THR A 349 16.60 18.73 -2.70
C THR A 349 16.58 19.90 -1.72
N ASN A 350 17.18 19.75 -0.53
CA ASN A 350 17.22 20.78 0.54
C ASN A 350 15.84 21.29 0.98
N ILE A 351 14.85 20.39 0.99
CA ILE A 351 13.43 20.69 1.24
C ILE A 351 13.22 21.41 2.59
N ASP A 352 13.97 21.02 3.60
CA ASP A 352 13.90 21.61 4.94
C ASP A 352 14.25 23.11 4.96
N LEU A 353 15.25 23.54 4.18
CA LEU A 353 15.61 24.96 4.06
C LEU A 353 14.62 25.71 3.18
N TRP A 354 14.18 25.10 2.07
CA TRP A 354 13.18 25.71 1.22
C TRP A 354 11.84 25.94 1.94
N LYS A 355 11.44 25.05 2.88
CA LYS A 355 10.22 25.24 3.71
C LYS A 355 10.31 26.51 4.53
N LYS A 356 11.48 26.75 5.14
CA LYS A 356 11.73 27.96 5.94
C LYS A 356 11.77 29.20 5.05
N LEU A 357 12.47 29.14 3.92
CA LEU A 357 12.54 30.23 2.96
C LEU A 357 11.16 30.62 2.39
N GLN A 358 10.26 29.65 2.20
CA GLN A 358 8.89 29.92 1.80
C GLN A 358 8.15 30.77 2.83
N HIS A 359 8.25 30.40 4.10
CA HIS A 359 7.65 31.17 5.18
C HIS A 359 8.21 32.60 5.25
N GLU A 360 9.54 32.75 5.13
CA GLU A 360 10.16 34.08 5.13
C GLU A 360 9.75 34.91 3.88
N ALA A 361 9.56 34.26 2.73
CA ALA A 361 9.11 34.89 1.49
C ALA A 361 7.62 35.26 1.46
N GLU A 362 6.79 34.64 2.32
CA GLU A 362 5.40 35.05 2.52
C GLU A 362 5.29 36.31 3.39
N THR A 363 6.18 36.45 4.37
CA THR A 363 6.16 37.53 5.37
C THR A 363 6.96 38.76 4.96
N ARG A 364 7.91 38.64 4.02
CA ARG A 364 8.74 39.75 3.51
C ARG A 364 8.60 39.92 2.01
N ASN A 365 8.93 41.11 1.52
CA ASN A 365 8.98 41.40 0.10
C ASN A 365 10.42 41.19 -0.40
N ILE A 366 10.67 40.12 -1.15
CA ILE A 366 12.03 39.69 -1.49
C ILE A 366 12.22 39.73 -3.01
N LYS A 367 13.39 40.20 -3.46
CA LYS A 367 13.87 40.07 -4.83
C LYS A 367 15.25 39.42 -4.85
N VAL A 368 15.41 38.32 -5.57
CA VAL A 368 16.72 37.67 -5.78
C VAL A 368 17.31 38.11 -7.12
N VAL A 369 18.53 38.61 -7.08
CA VAL A 369 19.31 39.07 -8.24
C VAL A 369 20.55 38.21 -8.36
N TRP A 370 20.68 37.50 -9.48
CA TRP A 370 21.89 36.74 -9.78
C TRP A 370 23.01 37.67 -10.24
N LEU A 371 24.19 37.48 -9.66
CA LEU A 371 25.43 38.13 -10.08
C LEU A 371 26.36 37.12 -10.73
N LYS A 372 27.24 37.60 -11.60
CA LYS A 372 28.36 36.79 -12.07
C LYS A 372 29.40 36.73 -10.95
N GLY A 373 29.73 35.52 -10.47
CA GLY A 373 30.76 35.32 -9.45
C GLY A 373 32.12 35.89 -9.86
N HIS A 374 32.89 36.37 -8.87
CA HIS A 374 34.22 36.98 -9.02
C HIS A 374 34.30 38.11 -10.06
N ALA A 375 33.27 38.96 -10.11
CA ALA A 375 33.18 40.08 -11.04
C ALA A 375 33.53 41.46 -10.42
N GLY A 376 34.17 41.51 -9.25
CA GLY A 376 34.56 42.77 -8.59
C GLY A 376 33.47 43.41 -7.72
N ASP A 377 32.39 42.70 -7.36
CA ASP A 377 31.39 43.22 -6.41
C ASP A 377 31.93 43.09 -4.99
N LEU A 378 32.25 44.24 -4.37
CA LEU A 378 32.89 44.31 -3.05
C LEU A 378 32.14 43.51 -1.96
N HIS A 379 30.81 43.53 -1.97
CA HIS A 379 30.00 42.87 -0.95
C HIS A 379 29.87 41.37 -1.20
N ASN A 380 29.77 40.96 -2.46
CA ASN A 380 29.77 39.53 -2.83
C ASN A 380 31.14 38.89 -2.55
N GLU A 381 32.24 39.57 -2.88
CA GLU A 381 33.60 39.10 -2.56
C GLU A 381 33.85 39.05 -1.04
N ARG A 382 33.26 39.99 -0.29
CA ARG A 382 33.28 39.95 1.17
C ARG A 382 32.52 38.73 1.70
N ALA A 383 31.32 38.45 1.17
CA ALA A 383 30.53 37.28 1.56
C ALA A 383 31.26 35.97 1.24
N ASP A 384 31.85 35.83 0.06
CA ASP A 384 32.65 34.66 -0.36
C ASP A 384 33.84 34.43 0.58
N LYS A 385 34.58 35.49 0.89
CA LYS A 385 35.69 35.41 1.85
C LYS A 385 35.23 34.96 3.24
N LEU A 386 34.11 35.48 3.74
CA LEU A 386 33.57 35.10 5.05
C LEU A 386 33.06 33.66 5.08
N ALA A 387 32.40 33.21 4.01
CA ALA A 387 31.92 31.84 3.88
C ALA A 387 33.10 30.85 3.83
N GLY A 388 34.15 31.16 3.06
CA GLY A 388 35.37 30.35 3.01
C GLY A 388 36.10 30.27 4.35
N LEU A 389 36.21 31.38 5.09
CA LEU A 389 36.78 31.40 6.45
C LEU A 389 35.95 30.58 7.43
N ALA A 390 34.61 30.64 7.35
CA ALA A 390 33.73 29.85 8.18
C ALA A 390 33.84 28.35 7.87
N ALA A 391 33.93 27.97 6.60
CA ALA A 391 34.16 26.59 6.18
C ALA A 391 35.50 26.06 6.71
N ALA A 392 36.57 26.87 6.68
CA ALA A 392 37.87 26.53 7.24
C ALA A 392 37.83 26.30 8.75
N LYS A 393 37.10 27.11 9.51
CA LYS A 393 36.89 26.89 10.95
C LYS A 393 36.24 25.54 11.25
N GLN A 394 35.31 25.08 10.42
CA GLN A 394 34.64 23.79 10.58
C GLN A 394 35.54 22.59 10.23
N SER A 395 36.70 22.83 9.61
CA SER A 395 37.68 21.79 9.26
C SER A 395 38.76 21.56 10.34
N GLN A 396 38.79 22.42 11.36
CA GLN A 396 39.72 22.29 12.50
C GLN A 396 39.14 21.31 13.54
N PRO A 397 39.95 20.40 14.10
CA PRO A 397 39.50 19.32 14.98
C PRO A 397 38.94 19.80 16.33
#